data_AF-A0A9J8CM13-F1
#
_entry.id   AF-A0A9J8CM13-F1
#
_cell.length_a   1.000
_cell.length_b   1.000
_cell.length_c   1.000
_cell.angle_alpha   90.00
_cell.angle_beta   90.00
_cell.angle_gamma   90.00
#
_symmetry.space_group_name_H-M   'P 1'
#
loop_
_entity.id
_entity.type
_entity.pdbx_description
1 polymer ?
#
loop_
_entity_poly.entity_id
_entity_poly.type
_entity_poly.pdbx_seq_one_letter_code
_entity_poly.pdbx_strand_id
1 'polypeptide(L)'
;MMTYSWYVAKLQKHLPGVTFPGRWWDPINTMEKKTFSIEQFLKHNMHRPVFACIGLTEGDPSWERSFSRWPWGVCEQLVPVKTPFDPEKWAQKTLDLYNWSQPHDSFHPGSWERVANEEMWQARMKTAFFLFDLAENMEKEQQARLYELSYNLYCQIVDTQVDYPANWDKNLALAAERLLRSGGRGHGLDSLLSRSIYHFSHYLQREPTDPQSKAIRSIITHLKKERKKLRDRQKA
;
A
#
# COMPACT_ATOMS: atom_id res chain seq x y z
N MET A 1 -18.76 -15.16 -9.42
CA MET A 1 -19.84 -15.27 -10.43
C MET A 1 -19.36 -15.70 -11.82
N MET A 2 -18.13 -15.39 -12.25
CA MET A 2 -17.61 -15.89 -13.54
C MET A 2 -17.44 -17.42 -13.60
N THR A 3 -17.59 -18.12 -12.48
CA THR A 3 -17.66 -19.58 -12.38
C THR A 3 -18.88 -20.20 -13.08
N TYR A 4 -19.90 -19.40 -13.41
CA TYR A 4 -21.08 -19.87 -14.13
C TYR A 4 -21.02 -19.50 -15.61
N SER A 5 -21.25 -20.50 -16.48
CA SER A 5 -21.15 -20.32 -17.93
C SER A 5 -22.15 -19.31 -18.51
N TRP A 6 -23.38 -19.29 -17.98
CA TRP A 6 -24.39 -18.32 -18.37
C TRP A 6 -23.98 -16.87 -18.02
N TYR A 7 -23.20 -16.67 -16.95
CA TYR A 7 -22.80 -15.35 -16.51
C TYR A 7 -21.75 -14.75 -17.44
N VAL A 8 -20.74 -15.54 -17.84
CA VAL A 8 -19.75 -15.11 -18.84
C VAL A 8 -20.42 -14.85 -20.19
N ALA A 9 -21.31 -15.73 -20.65
CA ALA A 9 -22.05 -15.52 -21.89
C ALA A 9 -22.91 -14.24 -21.86
N LYS A 10 -23.50 -13.91 -20.71
CA LYS A 10 -24.21 -12.64 -20.50
C LYS A 10 -23.23 -11.46 -20.57
N LEU A 11 -22.12 -11.51 -19.84
CA LEU A 11 -21.13 -10.42 -19.80
C LEU A 11 -20.51 -10.14 -21.18
N GLN A 12 -20.15 -11.17 -21.94
CA GLN A 12 -19.62 -11.03 -23.31
C GLN A 12 -20.52 -10.19 -24.21
N LYS A 13 -21.85 -10.33 -24.09
CA LYS A 13 -22.81 -9.53 -24.87
C LYS A 13 -22.85 -8.06 -24.48
N HIS A 14 -22.53 -7.75 -23.23
CA HIS A 14 -22.62 -6.40 -22.67
C HIS A 14 -21.27 -5.67 -22.56
N LEU A 15 -20.15 -6.39 -22.73
CA LEU A 15 -18.80 -5.87 -22.62
C LEU A 15 -17.99 -6.16 -23.89
N PRO A 16 -18.31 -5.51 -25.04
CA PRO A 16 -17.76 -5.87 -26.35
C PRO A 16 -16.24 -5.69 -26.49
N GLY A 17 -15.61 -4.89 -25.64
CA GLY A 17 -14.15 -4.79 -25.61
C GLY A 17 -13.46 -5.80 -24.70
N VAL A 18 -14.19 -6.61 -23.94
CA VAL A 18 -13.63 -7.54 -22.96
C VAL A 18 -13.63 -8.95 -23.55
N THR A 19 -12.44 -9.53 -23.69
CA THR A 19 -12.25 -10.86 -24.24
C THR A 19 -12.23 -11.90 -23.12
N PHE A 20 -13.19 -12.81 -23.13
CA PHE A 20 -13.21 -13.95 -22.20
C PHE A 20 -12.64 -15.19 -22.92
N PRO A 21 -11.51 -15.77 -22.45
CA PRO A 21 -10.82 -16.86 -23.17
C PRO A 21 -11.54 -18.22 -23.12
N GLY A 22 -12.59 -18.34 -22.32
CA GLY A 22 -13.39 -19.55 -22.18
C GLY A 22 -14.83 -19.22 -21.77
N ARG A 23 -15.61 -20.27 -21.50
CA ARG A 23 -17.03 -20.19 -21.16
C ARG A 23 -17.31 -19.91 -19.69
N TRP A 24 -16.42 -20.25 -18.78
CA TRP A 24 -16.48 -19.88 -17.37
C TRP A 24 -15.07 -19.85 -16.77
N TRP A 25 -14.91 -19.11 -15.69
CA TRP A 25 -13.68 -19.08 -14.91
C TRP A 25 -13.62 -20.33 -14.02
N ASP A 26 -12.51 -21.06 -14.10
CA ASP A 26 -12.20 -22.19 -13.22
C ASP A 26 -10.73 -22.04 -12.78
N PRO A 27 -10.47 -21.72 -11.51
CA PRO A 27 -9.10 -21.49 -11.04
C PRO A 27 -8.30 -22.78 -10.82
N ILE A 28 -8.94 -23.95 -10.89
CA ILE A 28 -8.32 -25.26 -10.63
C ILE A 28 -8.08 -26.02 -11.95
N ASN A 29 -9.10 -26.10 -12.80
CA ASN A 29 -9.05 -26.89 -14.05
C ASN A 29 -8.98 -25.99 -15.28
N THR A 30 -7.89 -25.24 -15.42
CA THR A 30 -7.68 -24.27 -16.52
C THR A 30 -7.30 -24.90 -17.86
N MET A 31 -7.01 -26.21 -17.86
CA MET A 31 -6.60 -26.98 -19.04
C MET A 31 -7.77 -27.57 -19.82
N GLU A 32 -8.97 -27.56 -19.24
CA GLU A 32 -10.18 -27.92 -19.99
C GLU A 32 -10.46 -26.85 -21.06
N LYS A 33 -10.74 -27.27 -22.29
CA LYS A 33 -10.95 -26.39 -23.47
C LYS A 33 -12.06 -25.35 -23.32
N LYS A 34 -12.79 -25.32 -22.21
CA LYS A 34 -13.96 -24.44 -21.99
C LYS A 34 -13.77 -23.51 -20.79
N THR A 35 -12.70 -23.61 -20.02
CA THR A 35 -12.46 -22.78 -18.84
C THR A 35 -11.38 -21.74 -19.10
N PHE A 36 -11.21 -20.80 -18.18
CA PHE A 36 -10.06 -19.91 -18.18
C PHE A 36 -9.63 -19.55 -16.75
N SER A 37 -8.35 -19.20 -16.59
CA SER A 37 -7.81 -18.62 -15.35
C SER A 37 -7.87 -17.09 -15.36
N ILE A 38 -7.71 -16.44 -14.20
CA ILE A 38 -7.54 -14.98 -14.14
C ILE A 38 -6.34 -14.54 -14.98
N GLU A 39 -5.21 -15.26 -14.94
CA GLU A 39 -4.05 -14.93 -15.76
C GLU A 39 -4.38 -14.88 -17.26
N GLN A 40 -5.08 -15.89 -17.78
CA GLN A 40 -5.48 -15.93 -19.19
C GLN A 40 -6.43 -14.78 -19.51
N PHE A 41 -7.40 -14.50 -18.62
CA PHE A 41 -8.31 -13.38 -18.78
C PHE A 41 -7.55 -12.05 -18.87
N LEU A 42 -6.60 -11.79 -17.96
CA LEU A 42 -5.79 -10.58 -17.97
C LEU A 42 -4.99 -10.46 -19.26
N LYS A 43 -4.27 -11.52 -19.67
CA LYS A 43 -3.44 -11.54 -20.89
C LYS A 43 -4.23 -11.14 -22.16
N HIS A 44 -5.49 -11.56 -22.28
CA HIS A 44 -6.34 -11.23 -23.43
C HIS A 44 -6.91 -9.80 -23.38
N ASN A 45 -6.82 -9.12 -22.24
CA ASN A 45 -7.41 -7.79 -22.01
C ASN A 45 -6.36 -6.69 -21.79
N MET A 46 -5.07 -6.98 -21.96
CA MET A 46 -3.96 -6.02 -21.78
C MET A 46 -3.87 -4.92 -22.85
N HIS A 47 -4.78 -4.86 -23.81
CA HIS A 47 -4.89 -3.75 -24.76
C HIS A 47 -5.32 -2.43 -24.09
N ARG A 48 -5.71 -2.48 -22.81
CA ARG A 48 -6.02 -1.33 -21.95
C ARG A 48 -5.51 -1.58 -20.52
N PRO A 49 -5.34 -0.53 -19.71
CA PRO A 49 -5.06 -0.70 -18.28
C PRO A 49 -6.17 -1.49 -17.59
N VAL A 50 -5.79 -2.47 -16.76
CA VAL A 50 -6.70 -3.29 -15.98
C VAL A 50 -6.51 -2.97 -14.51
N PHE A 51 -7.62 -2.76 -13.80
CA PHE A 51 -7.63 -2.46 -12.37
C PHE A 51 -8.47 -3.49 -11.62
N ALA A 52 -8.02 -3.87 -10.44
CA ALA A 52 -8.77 -4.66 -9.47
C ALA A 52 -9.08 -3.78 -8.26
N CYS A 53 -10.36 -3.58 -7.95
CA CYS A 53 -10.80 -2.83 -6.78
C CYS A 53 -11.35 -3.83 -5.77
N ILE A 54 -10.95 -3.73 -4.50
CA ILE A 54 -11.24 -4.73 -3.45
C ILE A 54 -10.45 -6.05 -3.65
N GLY A 55 -9.36 -6.00 -4.42
CA GLY A 55 -8.43 -7.10 -4.62
C GLY A 55 -8.87 -8.13 -5.67
N LEU A 56 -8.00 -9.11 -5.89
CA LEU A 56 -8.29 -10.31 -6.67
C LEU A 56 -8.65 -11.46 -5.72
N THR A 57 -9.41 -12.43 -6.22
CA THR A 57 -9.80 -13.61 -5.46
C THR A 57 -8.57 -14.44 -5.04
N GLU A 58 -8.41 -14.70 -3.75
CA GLU A 58 -7.31 -15.51 -3.20
C GLU A 58 -7.32 -16.95 -3.75
N GLY A 59 -8.50 -17.45 -4.15
CA GLY A 59 -8.66 -18.77 -4.75
C GLY A 59 -8.08 -18.97 -6.15
N ASP A 60 -7.43 -17.96 -6.76
CA ASP A 60 -6.76 -18.08 -8.07
C ASP A 60 -5.39 -17.36 -8.07
N PRO A 61 -4.30 -18.06 -7.75
CA PRO A 61 -2.95 -17.50 -7.76
C PRO A 61 -2.31 -17.48 -9.16
N SER A 62 -3.04 -17.85 -10.23
CA SER A 62 -2.45 -18.01 -11.58
C SER A 62 -1.77 -16.75 -12.10
N TRP A 63 -2.23 -15.57 -11.68
CA TRP A 63 -1.74 -14.29 -12.16
C TRP A 63 -0.44 -13.83 -11.49
N GLU A 64 -0.10 -14.32 -10.30
CA GLU A 64 0.97 -13.79 -9.44
C GLU A 64 2.35 -13.84 -10.09
N ARG A 65 2.59 -14.81 -10.97
CA ARG A 65 3.86 -14.96 -11.70
C ARG A 65 3.97 -14.05 -12.92
N SER A 66 2.85 -13.56 -13.43
CA SER A 66 2.75 -12.83 -14.70
C SER A 66 2.43 -11.36 -14.53
N PHE A 67 1.78 -10.99 -13.42
CA PHE A 67 1.38 -9.62 -13.13
C PHE A 67 1.82 -9.17 -11.73
N SER A 68 2.25 -7.92 -11.65
CA SER A 68 2.42 -7.16 -10.42
C SER A 68 1.18 -6.30 -10.17
N ARG A 69 0.94 -6.00 -8.89
CA ARG A 69 -0.11 -5.08 -8.43
C ARG A 69 0.53 -3.79 -8.00
N TRP A 70 0.19 -2.69 -8.67
CA TRP A 70 0.65 -1.36 -8.29
C TRP A 70 -0.52 -0.57 -7.71
N PRO A 71 -0.35 0.14 -6.57
CA PRO A 71 -1.45 0.82 -5.91
C PRO A 71 -2.02 1.95 -6.80
N TRP A 72 -3.34 2.03 -6.87
CA TRP A 72 -4.10 3.08 -7.55
C TRP A 72 -5.30 3.46 -6.68
N GLY A 73 -5.01 4.09 -5.54
CA GLY A 73 -6.03 4.47 -4.58
C GLY A 73 -6.76 3.26 -3.99
N VAL A 74 -8.09 3.18 -4.06
CA VAL A 74 -8.84 2.00 -3.56
C VAL A 74 -8.66 0.76 -4.43
N CYS A 75 -8.10 0.91 -5.63
CA CYS A 75 -7.82 -0.17 -6.56
C CYS A 75 -6.31 -0.43 -6.68
N GLU A 76 -5.98 -1.49 -7.41
CA GLU A 76 -4.63 -1.85 -7.82
C GLU A 76 -4.61 -1.96 -9.34
N GLN A 77 -3.64 -1.34 -9.99
CA GLN A 77 -3.38 -1.59 -11.41
C GLN A 77 -2.63 -2.92 -11.56
N LEU A 78 -3.15 -3.77 -12.43
CA LEU A 78 -2.49 -5.02 -12.82
C LEU A 78 -1.57 -4.75 -14.02
N VAL A 79 -0.29 -5.00 -13.82
CA VAL A 79 0.77 -4.67 -14.78
C VAL A 79 1.65 -5.89 -15.00
N PRO A 80 2.06 -6.22 -16.23
CA PRO A 80 2.96 -7.36 -16.45
C PRO A 80 4.22 -7.23 -15.61
N VAL A 81 4.72 -8.32 -15.01
CA VAL A 81 5.88 -8.30 -14.08
C VAL A 81 7.16 -7.71 -14.68
N LYS A 82 7.30 -7.73 -16.01
CA LYS A 82 8.46 -7.16 -16.73
C LYS A 82 8.33 -5.66 -17.01
N THR A 83 7.23 -5.03 -16.60
CA THR A 83 7.01 -3.60 -16.80
C THR A 83 7.97 -2.81 -15.91
N PRO A 84 8.84 -1.94 -16.47
CA PRO A 84 9.71 -1.09 -15.66
C PRO A 84 8.90 -0.23 -14.71
N PHE A 85 9.27 -0.22 -13.43
CA PHE A 85 8.64 0.62 -12.41
C PHE A 85 9.49 1.86 -12.15
N ASP A 86 8.87 3.03 -12.21
CA ASP A 86 9.45 4.33 -11.88
C ASP A 86 8.79 4.84 -10.59
N PRO A 87 9.46 4.73 -9.44
CA PRO A 87 8.90 5.06 -8.13
C PRO A 87 8.42 6.51 -8.02
N GLU A 88 9.22 7.48 -8.46
CA GLU A 88 8.90 8.90 -8.33
C GLU A 88 7.75 9.29 -9.25
N LYS A 89 7.77 8.80 -10.49
CA LYS A 89 6.66 9.05 -11.42
C LYS A 89 5.37 8.43 -10.90
N TRP A 90 5.43 7.23 -10.31
CA TRP A 90 4.24 6.58 -9.75
C TRP A 90 3.72 7.29 -8.51
N ALA A 91 4.61 7.73 -7.62
CA ALA A 91 4.28 8.55 -6.47
C ALA A 91 3.54 9.82 -6.88
N GLN A 92 4.08 10.58 -7.83
CA GLN A 92 3.45 11.79 -8.33
C GLN A 92 2.09 11.53 -8.98
N LYS A 93 1.97 10.41 -9.72
CA LYS A 93 0.74 10.04 -10.42
C LYS A 93 -0.39 9.65 -9.46
N THR A 94 -0.06 9.19 -8.26
CA THR A 94 -1.04 8.61 -7.32
C THR A 94 -1.32 9.47 -6.08
N LEU A 95 -0.58 10.57 -5.88
CA LEU A 95 -0.68 11.43 -4.70
C LEU A 95 -2.10 11.97 -4.48
N ASP A 96 -2.73 12.49 -5.53
CA ASP A 96 -4.01 13.21 -5.46
C ASP A 96 -5.11 12.54 -6.28
N LEU A 97 -5.21 11.21 -6.25
CA LEU A 97 -6.22 10.46 -7.00
C LEU A 97 -7.66 10.80 -6.60
N TYR A 98 -7.88 11.16 -5.34
CA TYR A 98 -9.22 11.38 -4.79
C TYR A 98 -9.31 12.68 -4.00
N ASN A 99 -10.33 13.48 -4.31
CA ASN A 99 -10.75 14.61 -3.48
C ASN A 99 -11.80 14.15 -2.44
N TRP A 100 -11.42 13.19 -1.59
CA TRP A 100 -12.32 12.66 -0.56
C TRP A 100 -12.37 13.61 0.63
N SER A 101 -13.55 14.14 0.96
CA SER A 101 -13.70 15.21 1.97
C SER A 101 -14.39 14.75 3.26
N GLN A 102 -14.81 13.48 3.35
CA GLN A 102 -15.50 13.00 4.55
C GLN A 102 -14.50 12.80 5.69
N PRO A 103 -14.76 13.35 6.90
CA PRO A 103 -13.94 13.08 8.09
C PRO A 103 -13.86 11.58 8.39
N HIS A 104 -12.77 11.12 9.01
CA HIS A 104 -12.51 9.69 9.20
C HIS A 104 -13.57 8.97 10.06
N ASP A 105 -13.97 9.59 11.16
CA ASP A 105 -14.89 9.00 12.15
C ASP A 105 -16.32 9.56 12.08
N SER A 106 -16.76 10.06 10.92
CA SER A 106 -18.08 10.71 10.78
C SER A 106 -19.28 9.75 10.65
N PHE A 107 -19.05 8.47 10.38
CA PHE A 107 -20.12 7.50 10.10
C PHE A 107 -20.34 6.51 11.24
N HIS A 108 -21.56 5.99 11.35
CA HIS A 108 -21.92 5.00 12.36
C HIS A 108 -21.05 3.74 12.23
N PRO A 109 -20.51 3.16 13.33
CA PRO A 109 -19.54 2.06 13.25
C PRO A 109 -20.01 0.81 12.48
N GLY A 110 -21.31 0.50 12.52
CA GLY A 110 -21.90 -0.65 11.82
C GLY A 110 -22.36 -0.38 10.38
N SER A 111 -22.03 0.78 9.80
CA SER A 111 -22.52 1.19 8.48
C SER A 111 -21.56 0.82 7.35
N TRP A 112 -22.11 0.64 6.15
CA TRP A 112 -21.30 0.47 4.94
C TRP A 112 -20.52 1.73 4.59
N GLU A 113 -21.07 2.90 4.92
CA GLU A 113 -20.43 4.20 4.77
C GLU A 113 -19.14 4.29 5.58
N ARG A 114 -19.11 3.73 6.80
CA ARG A 114 -17.89 3.64 7.60
C ARG A 114 -16.82 2.80 6.91
N VAL A 115 -17.19 1.64 6.37
CA VAL A 115 -16.27 0.74 5.65
C VAL A 115 -15.72 1.43 4.40
N ALA A 116 -16.58 2.05 3.59
CA ALA A 116 -16.16 2.78 2.40
C ALA A 116 -15.26 3.97 2.74
N ASN A 117 -15.59 4.71 3.80
CA ASN A 117 -14.79 5.84 4.28
C ASN A 117 -13.40 5.38 4.73
N GLU A 118 -13.32 4.29 5.48
CA GLU A 118 -12.04 3.70 5.90
C GLU A 118 -11.16 3.36 4.69
N GLU A 119 -11.72 2.69 3.67
CA GLU A 119 -10.99 2.36 2.44
C GLU A 119 -10.47 3.62 1.71
N MET A 120 -11.28 4.69 1.65
CA MET A 120 -10.87 5.95 1.04
C MET A 120 -9.75 6.64 1.82
N TRP A 121 -9.76 6.57 3.15
CA TRP A 121 -8.66 7.05 3.97
C TRP A 121 -7.40 6.20 3.73
N GLN A 122 -7.48 4.87 3.91
CA GLN A 122 -6.33 3.99 3.73
C GLN A 122 -5.73 4.07 2.32
N ALA A 123 -6.54 4.31 1.28
CA ALA A 123 -6.09 4.50 -0.08
C ALA A 123 -5.03 5.59 -0.26
N ARG A 124 -5.05 6.66 0.57
CA ARG A 124 -4.04 7.73 0.53
C ARG A 124 -2.64 7.23 0.84
N MET A 125 -2.53 6.23 1.72
CA MET A 125 -1.24 5.70 2.16
C MET A 125 -0.72 4.54 1.33
N LYS A 126 -1.55 3.94 0.45
CA LYS A 126 -1.18 2.70 -0.25
C LYS A 126 0.07 2.85 -1.10
N THR A 127 0.29 3.99 -1.75
CA THR A 127 1.53 4.24 -2.50
C THR A 127 2.75 4.33 -1.58
N ALA A 128 2.67 5.07 -0.48
CA ALA A 128 3.76 5.18 0.48
C ALA A 128 4.11 3.80 1.10
N PHE A 129 3.09 3.01 1.41
CA PHE A 129 3.25 1.64 1.91
C PHE A 129 3.87 0.70 0.87
N PHE A 130 3.39 0.73 -0.38
CA PHE A 130 3.94 -0.07 -1.46
C PHE A 130 5.42 0.21 -1.70
N LEU A 131 5.84 1.48 -1.67
CA LEU A 131 7.24 1.86 -1.84
C LEU A 131 8.10 1.41 -0.66
N PHE A 132 7.55 1.43 0.56
CA PHE A 132 8.21 0.89 1.75
C PHE A 132 8.44 -0.62 1.61
N ASP A 133 7.41 -1.38 1.22
CA ASP A 133 7.50 -2.83 1.04
C ASP A 133 8.44 -3.21 -0.12
N LEU A 134 8.40 -2.43 -1.21
CA LEU A 134 9.35 -2.59 -2.30
C LEU A 134 10.79 -2.38 -1.83
N ALA A 135 11.05 -1.43 -0.94
CA ALA A 135 12.38 -1.15 -0.40
C ALA A 135 12.96 -2.33 0.41
N GLU A 136 12.13 -3.10 1.13
CA GLU A 136 12.57 -4.27 1.90
C GLU A 136 13.15 -5.37 0.98
N ASN A 137 12.80 -5.37 -0.31
CA ASN A 137 13.29 -6.32 -1.32
C ASN A 137 14.43 -5.74 -2.19
N MET A 138 14.89 -4.52 -1.92
CA MET A 138 15.96 -3.86 -2.68
C MET A 138 17.25 -3.80 -1.87
N GLU A 139 18.36 -3.54 -2.55
CA GLU A 139 19.66 -3.42 -1.91
C GLU A 139 20.19 -1.97 -1.93
N LYS A 140 20.90 -1.60 -0.86
CA LYS A 140 21.77 -0.42 -0.77
C LYS A 140 21.06 0.88 -1.18
N GLU A 141 21.54 1.52 -2.23
CA GLU A 141 21.13 2.85 -2.67
C GLU A 141 19.67 2.89 -3.15
N GLN A 142 19.21 1.84 -3.84
CA GLN A 142 17.82 1.75 -4.28
C GLN A 142 16.88 1.60 -3.09
N GLN A 143 17.25 0.79 -2.10
CA GLN A 143 16.50 0.65 -0.87
C GLN A 143 16.41 1.98 -0.11
N ALA A 144 17.53 2.66 0.10
CA ALA A 144 17.56 3.93 0.81
C ALA A 144 16.72 5.01 0.11
N ARG A 145 16.78 5.07 -1.23
CA ARG A 145 15.94 5.97 -2.04
C ARG A 145 14.45 5.68 -1.91
N LEU A 146 14.05 4.41 -1.91
CA LEU A 146 12.64 4.03 -1.74
C LEU A 146 12.12 4.32 -0.32
N TYR A 147 12.94 4.09 0.72
CA TYR A 147 12.57 4.50 2.08
C TYR A 147 12.42 6.01 2.20
N GLU A 148 13.29 6.79 1.56
CA GLU A 148 13.19 8.25 1.52
C GLU A 148 11.91 8.70 0.84
N LEU A 149 11.60 8.15 -0.34
CA LEU A 149 10.37 8.48 -1.07
C LEU A 149 9.11 8.12 -0.27
N SER A 150 9.09 6.92 0.34
CA SER A 150 8.01 6.48 1.22
C SER A 150 7.83 7.43 2.42
N TYR A 151 8.93 7.76 3.11
CA TYR A 151 8.92 8.68 4.24
C TYR A 151 8.38 10.06 3.86
N ASN A 152 8.84 10.62 2.75
CA ASN A 152 8.40 11.93 2.27
C ASN A 152 6.89 11.95 1.93
N LEU A 153 6.37 10.88 1.30
CA LEU A 153 4.94 10.74 1.06
C LEU A 153 4.14 10.65 2.36
N TYR A 154 4.59 9.84 3.32
CA TYR A 154 3.93 9.79 4.63
C TYR A 154 3.93 11.16 5.32
N CYS A 155 5.03 11.91 5.28
CA CYS A 155 5.07 13.26 5.81
C CYS A 155 4.07 14.19 5.11
N GLN A 156 4.04 14.19 3.77
CA GLN A 156 3.09 15.02 3.01
C GLN A 156 1.63 14.72 3.37
N ILE A 157 1.30 13.45 3.56
CA ILE A 157 -0.09 13.06 3.85
C ILE A 157 -0.41 13.25 5.34
N VAL A 158 0.45 12.86 6.28
CA VAL A 158 0.17 12.98 7.72
C VAL A 158 0.23 14.43 8.18
N ASP A 159 1.25 15.19 7.77
CA ASP A 159 1.48 16.56 8.26
C ASP A 159 0.40 17.55 7.74
N THR A 160 -0.41 17.18 6.73
CA THR A 160 -1.49 18.02 6.17
C THR A 160 -2.87 17.71 6.73
N GLN A 161 -3.03 16.68 7.56
CA GLN A 161 -4.33 16.24 8.07
C GLN A 161 -4.45 16.54 9.57
N VAL A 162 -5.59 17.12 9.96
CA VAL A 162 -5.90 17.40 11.37
C VAL A 162 -6.33 16.13 12.10
N ASP A 163 -7.04 15.25 11.41
CA ASP A 163 -7.52 13.96 11.90
C ASP A 163 -7.22 12.90 10.83
N TYR A 164 -6.89 11.68 11.28
CA TYR A 164 -6.47 10.59 10.41
C TYR A 164 -6.42 9.24 11.14
N PRO A 165 -6.53 8.09 10.44
CA PRO A 165 -6.43 6.76 11.04
C PRO A 165 -5.17 6.53 11.89
N ALA A 166 -5.31 5.91 13.06
CA ALA A 166 -4.20 5.70 14.00
C ALA A 166 -3.00 4.95 13.40
N ASN A 167 -3.25 3.97 12.51
CA ASN A 167 -2.18 3.20 11.87
C ASN A 167 -1.21 4.07 11.05
N TRP A 168 -1.60 5.27 10.61
CA TRP A 168 -0.72 6.18 9.89
C TRP A 168 0.46 6.65 10.75
N ASP A 169 0.25 6.86 12.05
CA ASP A 169 1.33 7.18 12.99
C ASP A 169 2.36 6.04 13.04
N LYS A 170 1.88 4.80 13.15
CA LYS A 170 2.75 3.61 13.16
C LYS A 170 3.55 3.50 11.86
N ASN A 171 2.90 3.71 10.72
CA ASN A 171 3.53 3.61 9.40
C ASN A 171 4.59 4.70 9.19
N LEU A 172 4.28 5.96 9.50
CA LEU A 172 5.25 7.06 9.41
C LEU A 172 6.43 6.86 10.37
N ALA A 173 6.17 6.35 11.59
CA ALA A 173 7.23 6.04 12.53
C ALA A 173 8.19 4.97 12.01
N LEU A 174 7.67 3.92 11.36
CA LEU A 174 8.45 2.87 10.69
C LEU A 174 9.24 3.41 9.49
N ALA A 175 8.62 4.23 8.64
CA ALA A 175 9.29 4.84 7.50
C ALA A 175 10.49 5.71 7.95
N ALA A 176 10.29 6.54 8.98
CA ALA A 176 11.36 7.35 9.57
C ALA A 176 12.48 6.49 10.15
N GLU A 177 12.14 5.38 10.80
CA GLU A 177 13.08 4.43 11.41
C GLU A 177 13.92 3.71 10.36
N ARG A 178 13.30 3.23 9.27
CA ARG A 178 14.01 2.59 8.16
C ARG A 178 14.91 3.55 7.42
N LEU A 179 14.43 4.76 7.14
CA LEU A 179 15.24 5.80 6.52
C LEU A 179 16.47 6.15 7.39
N LEU A 180 16.28 6.25 8.71
CA LEU A 180 17.37 6.46 9.66
C LEU A 180 18.43 5.34 9.55
N ARG A 181 18.01 4.07 9.52
CA ARG A 181 18.93 2.93 9.37
C ARG A 181 19.66 2.92 8.03
N SER A 182 19.05 3.47 6.99
CA SER A 182 19.66 3.61 5.66
C SER A 182 20.61 4.82 5.52
N GLY A 183 20.93 5.51 6.62
CA GLY A 183 21.87 6.65 6.62
C GLY A 183 21.21 8.02 6.46
N GLY A 184 19.87 8.10 6.52
CA GLY A 184 19.12 9.35 6.60
C GLY A 184 19.02 10.18 5.32
N ARG A 185 19.81 9.89 4.27
CA ARG A 185 19.69 10.49 2.91
C ARG A 185 19.60 12.03 2.87
N GLY A 186 20.29 12.71 3.80
CA GLY A 186 20.26 14.17 3.91
C GLY A 186 19.20 14.73 4.85
N HIS A 187 18.29 13.90 5.37
CA HIS A 187 17.47 14.25 6.52
C HIS A 187 18.31 14.23 7.80
N GLY A 188 18.06 15.19 8.69
CA GLY A 188 18.74 15.27 9.98
C GLY A 188 18.43 14.05 10.84
N LEU A 189 19.47 13.32 11.29
CA LEU A 189 19.32 12.11 12.09
C LEU A 189 18.51 12.35 13.38
N ASP A 190 18.72 13.50 14.05
CA ASP A 190 17.96 13.88 15.25
C ASP A 190 16.46 14.09 14.93
N SER A 191 16.16 14.61 13.74
CA SER A 191 14.79 14.82 13.26
C SER A 191 14.09 13.50 13.00
N LEU A 192 14.75 12.57 12.28
CA LEU A 192 14.20 11.23 12.03
C LEU A 192 13.96 10.45 13.34
N LEU A 193 14.92 10.49 14.27
CA LEU A 193 14.76 9.91 15.60
C LEU A 193 13.57 10.53 16.35
N SER A 194 13.47 11.85 16.35
CA SER A 194 12.39 12.56 17.05
C SER A 194 11.03 12.25 16.42
N ARG A 195 10.95 12.21 15.09
CA ARG A 195 9.73 11.89 14.32
C ARG A 195 9.26 10.46 14.62
N SER A 196 10.17 9.48 14.56
CA SER A 196 9.84 8.08 14.86
C SER A 196 9.38 7.90 16.31
N ILE A 197 10.07 8.51 17.29
CA ILE A 197 9.67 8.48 18.70
C ILE A 197 8.28 9.10 18.91
N TYR A 198 8.02 10.26 18.30
CA TYR A 198 6.75 10.97 18.43
C TYR A 198 5.59 10.11 17.93
N HIS A 199 5.65 9.67 16.67
CA HIS A 199 4.53 8.95 16.07
C HIS A 199 4.33 7.56 16.68
N PHE A 200 5.38 6.82 17.06
CA PHE A 200 5.18 5.57 17.80
C PHE A 200 4.52 5.80 19.17
N SER A 201 4.89 6.89 19.86
CA SER A 201 4.30 7.22 21.16
C SER A 201 2.83 7.62 21.01
N HIS A 202 2.52 8.42 19.99
CA HIS A 202 1.15 8.85 19.66
C HIS A 202 0.27 7.65 19.25
N TYR A 203 0.79 6.75 18.40
CA TYR A 203 0.12 5.51 18.06
C TYR A 203 -0.28 4.69 19.29
N LEU A 204 0.64 4.50 20.25
CA LEU A 204 0.34 3.74 21.49
C LEU A 204 -0.65 4.44 22.42
N GLN A 205 -0.81 5.75 22.32
CA GLN A 205 -1.84 6.47 23.07
C GLN A 205 -3.23 6.20 22.48
N ARG A 206 -3.32 6.12 21.14
CA ARG A 206 -4.56 5.88 20.41
C ARG A 206 -4.95 4.39 20.39
N GLU A 207 -3.96 3.50 20.32
CA GLU A 207 -4.12 2.04 20.25
C GLU A 207 -3.41 1.33 21.42
N PRO A 208 -3.86 1.52 22.68
CA PRO A 208 -3.18 1.00 23.86
C PRO A 208 -3.21 -0.53 23.97
N THR A 209 -4.17 -1.18 23.30
CA THR A 209 -4.39 -2.63 23.31
C THR A 209 -3.71 -3.36 22.14
N ASP A 210 -2.93 -2.66 21.30
CA ASP A 210 -2.23 -3.29 20.18
C ASP A 210 -1.31 -4.44 20.67
N PRO A 211 -1.36 -5.64 20.05
CA PRO A 211 -0.55 -6.79 20.46
C PRO A 211 0.96 -6.55 20.40
N GLN A 212 1.42 -5.64 19.54
CA GLN A 212 2.82 -5.27 19.37
C GLN A 212 3.25 -4.11 20.29
N SER A 213 2.37 -3.63 21.17
CA SER A 213 2.65 -2.50 22.07
C SER A 213 3.95 -2.64 22.86
N LYS A 214 4.27 -3.83 23.37
CA LYS A 214 5.54 -4.10 24.07
C LYS A 214 6.76 -3.89 23.16
N ALA A 215 6.69 -4.38 21.92
CA ALA A 215 7.76 -4.22 20.94
C ALA A 215 7.95 -2.74 20.56
N ILE A 216 6.85 -2.01 20.35
CA ILE A 216 6.88 -0.58 20.02
C ILE A 216 7.50 0.23 21.19
N ARG A 217 7.15 -0.07 22.45
CA ARG A 217 7.78 0.57 23.63
C ARG A 217 9.28 0.32 23.71
N SER A 218 9.72 -0.89 23.36
CA SER A 218 11.15 -1.22 23.28
C SER A 218 11.87 -0.39 22.21
N ILE A 219 11.28 -0.28 21.02
CA ILE A 219 11.80 0.55 19.92
C ILE A 219 11.90 2.03 20.36
N ILE A 220 10.84 2.60 20.97
CA ILE A 220 10.87 3.98 21.47
C ILE A 220 12.03 4.19 22.46
N THR A 221 12.25 3.23 23.37
CA THR A 221 13.31 3.30 24.37
C THR A 221 14.69 3.29 23.71
N HIS A 222 14.88 2.42 22.71
CA HIS A 222 16.11 2.36 21.92
C HIS A 222 16.37 3.68 21.17
N LEU A 223 15.37 4.20 20.44
CA LEU A 223 15.49 5.45 19.69
C LEU A 223 15.79 6.65 20.60
N LYS A 224 15.17 6.73 21.78
CA LYS A 224 15.48 7.77 22.78
C LYS A 224 16.94 7.74 23.22
N LYS A 225 17.51 6.54 23.41
CA LYS A 225 18.92 6.35 23.76
C LYS A 225 19.85 6.80 22.63
N GLU A 226 19.57 6.40 21.39
CA GLU A 226 20.36 6.81 20.23
C GLU A 226 20.31 8.32 20.00
N ARG A 227 19.15 8.94 20.16
CA ARG A 227 19.01 10.40 20.08
C ARG A 227 19.82 11.13 21.15
N LYS A 228 19.82 10.63 22.39
CA LYS A 228 20.64 11.21 23.46
C LYS A 228 22.13 11.15 23.09
N LYS A 229 22.62 9.99 22.66
CA LYS A 229 24.03 9.83 22.24
C LYS A 229 24.40 10.78 21.10
N LEU A 230 23.52 10.93 20.10
CA LEU A 230 23.75 11.83 18.97
C LEU A 230 23.92 13.28 19.45
N ARG A 231 23.02 13.75 20.32
CA ARG A 231 23.08 15.11 20.87
C ARG A 231 24.29 15.33 21.76
N ASP A 232 24.69 14.33 22.55
CA ASP A 232 25.88 14.42 23.39
C ASP A 232 27.15 14.54 22.53
N ARG A 233 27.24 13.80 21.42
CA ARG A 233 28.35 13.91 20.44
C ARG A 233 28.42 15.25 19.73
N GLN A 234 27.29 15.94 19.54
CA GLN A 234 27.23 17.26 18.90
C GLN A 234 27.60 18.40 19.85
N LYS A 235 27.63 18.15 21.16
CA LYS A 235 28.00 19.13 22.19
C LYS A 235 29.45 19.03 22.63
N ALA A 236 30.12 17.91 22.33
CA ALA A 236 31.54 17.69 22.57
C ALA A 236 32.36 18.20 21.37
#